data_AF-A0A8B8CNU3-F1
#
_entry.id   AF-A0A8B8CNU3-F1
#
_cell.length_a   1.000
_cell.length_b   1.000
_cell.length_c   1.000
_cell.angle_alpha   90.00
_cell.angle_beta   90.00
_cell.angle_gamma   90.00
#
_symmetry.space_group_name_H-M   'P 1'
#
loop_
_entity.id
_entity.type
_entity.pdbx_description
1 polymer ?
#
loop_
_entity_poly.entity_id
_entity_poly.type
_entity_poly.pdbx_seq_one_letter_code
_entity_poly.pdbx_strand_id
1 'polypeptide(L)'
;MKIEIYWVLFAVCLCNVNGEFIKMCYYSAWAIYRDGSQALTPENIDAHHCTHLVLAYATIDDTGKRVKFPDSYENMHLPERMNDLRDHKDDLNMVLSVGGWMMDSEAWTNIMRTTETMDAFVREAIVFLRFHDFDGIDLDWQYPAFRGSTHEDQAKFVEFCERFRHGIETESEPDSKWHLSFSLSVDPSAHRVLYSYDLKRLAKEVDFFNLKTYDLHGHWNEPLTADHHSPLVGGDELSPEPRDSVNELAKEWVMSGVPANQIVIGLAFYGRGFKLKNANQSFPGAPALGPGSDGGEGIPVNKICHLIRGGVEEKYIPEKRVPYYVIEDEWVGFDNPRSIREKAMLVAKNHLGGIAMWTMDQDDHHGACGEKWPLMFAIIHGLGPLEYVSYVSAKHESLRELINKKLIYANAQYAFYAEAFDHRNAKVWEQKIATYTKQLADMQAQQSVFWAKVQGAANRGGSPMPPIDKPSWTM
;
A
#
# COMPACT_ATOMS: atom_id res chain seq x y z
N MET A 1 -51.22 -15.41 22.70
CA MET A 1 -50.23 -14.44 23.20
C MET A 1 -49.11 -14.38 22.17
N LYS A 2 -49.19 -13.42 21.24
CA LYS A 2 -48.20 -13.25 20.16
C LYS A 2 -47.10 -12.34 20.69
N ILE A 3 -45.85 -12.78 20.60
CA ILE A 3 -44.67 -11.98 20.94
C ILE A 3 -44.20 -11.38 19.61
N GLU A 4 -44.43 -10.08 19.43
CA GLU A 4 -43.87 -9.32 18.31
C GLU A 4 -42.44 -8.90 18.67
N ILE A 5 -41.48 -9.37 17.87
CA ILE A 5 -40.07 -8.97 17.93
C ILE A 5 -39.93 -7.73 17.04
N TYR A 6 -39.76 -6.56 17.65
CA TYR A 6 -39.44 -5.33 16.94
C TYR A 6 -37.98 -5.36 16.48
N TRP A 7 -37.76 -5.56 15.19
CA TRP A 7 -36.49 -5.25 14.53
C TRP A 7 -36.36 -3.72 14.41
N VAL A 8 -35.55 -3.11 15.27
CA VAL A 8 -35.16 -1.71 15.10
C VAL A 8 -34.04 -1.68 14.05
N LEU A 9 -34.42 -1.53 12.78
CA LEU A 9 -33.52 -1.13 11.71
C LEU A 9 -33.17 0.36 11.90
N PHE A 10 -31.98 0.63 12.45
CA PHE A 10 -31.36 1.94 12.34
C PHE A 10 -30.93 2.13 10.87
N ALA A 11 -31.84 2.66 10.06
CA ALA A 11 -31.49 3.17 8.74
C ALA A 11 -30.69 4.46 8.93
N VAL A 12 -29.36 4.34 8.96
CA VAL A 12 -28.49 5.48 8.72
C VAL A 12 -28.71 5.89 7.27
N CYS A 13 -29.32 7.05 7.09
CA CYS A 13 -29.49 7.68 5.78
C CYS A 13 -28.09 8.08 5.29
N LEU A 14 -27.40 7.17 4.59
CA LEU A 14 -26.15 7.42 3.89
C LEU A 14 -26.45 8.24 2.65
N CYS A 15 -26.54 9.56 2.81
CA CYS A 15 -26.45 10.47 1.68
C CYS A 15 -25.03 10.35 1.10
N ASN A 16 -24.96 9.82 -0.14
CA ASN A 16 -23.82 9.81 -1.08
C ASN A 16 -22.47 10.27 -0.51
N VAL A 17 -21.59 9.30 -0.26
CA VAL A 17 -20.14 9.55 -0.25
C VAL A 17 -19.58 8.90 -1.50
N ASN A 18 -18.84 9.72 -2.27
CA ASN A 18 -18.02 9.33 -3.42
C ASN A 18 -17.27 8.01 -3.13
N GLY A 19 -17.03 7.21 -4.17
CA GLY A 19 -16.51 5.85 -4.10
C GLY A 19 -15.35 5.62 -3.11
N GLU A 20 -15.23 4.39 -2.63
CA GLU A 20 -14.20 3.98 -1.67
C GLU A 20 -12.79 4.33 -2.18
N PHE A 21 -11.96 4.93 -1.34
CA PHE A 21 -10.58 5.25 -1.70
C PHE A 21 -9.78 3.97 -1.95
N ILE A 22 -8.98 4.00 -3.02
CA ILE A 22 -7.98 2.97 -3.29
C ILE A 22 -6.95 2.99 -2.15
N LYS A 23 -6.77 1.85 -1.50
CA LYS A 23 -5.74 1.58 -0.49
C LYS A 23 -4.86 0.46 -1.06
N MET A 24 -3.84 0.85 -1.82
CA MET A 24 -2.95 -0.04 -2.55
C MET A 24 -1.74 -0.39 -1.66
N CYS A 25 -1.71 -1.61 -1.15
CA CYS A 25 -0.72 -2.04 -0.17
C CYS A 25 0.37 -2.88 -0.83
N TYR A 26 1.60 -2.36 -0.92
CA TYR A 26 2.71 -3.14 -1.47
C TYR A 26 3.30 -4.08 -0.41
N TYR A 27 3.20 -5.37 -0.66
CA TYR A 27 3.94 -6.42 0.04
C TYR A 27 5.21 -6.73 -0.74
N SER A 28 6.36 -6.38 -0.16
CA SER A 28 7.64 -6.81 -0.68
C SER A 28 7.80 -8.31 -0.49
N ALA A 29 8.02 -9.06 -1.56
CA ALA A 29 8.21 -10.51 -1.49
C ALA A 29 9.46 -10.92 -0.68
N TRP A 30 10.43 -10.02 -0.51
CA TRP A 30 11.57 -10.21 0.39
C TRP A 30 11.29 -9.88 1.87
N ALA A 31 10.09 -9.39 2.21
CA ALA A 31 9.72 -9.07 3.58
C ALA A 31 9.83 -10.28 4.52
N ILE A 32 9.54 -11.48 4.02
CA ILE A 32 9.67 -12.74 4.76
C ILE A 32 11.12 -13.08 5.16
N TYR A 33 12.11 -12.48 4.49
CA TYR A 33 13.54 -12.71 4.75
C TYR A 33 14.16 -11.68 5.69
N ARG A 34 13.40 -10.70 6.19
CA ARG A 34 13.92 -9.76 7.18
C ARG A 34 14.24 -10.47 8.50
N ASP A 35 15.16 -9.89 9.27
CA ASP A 35 15.60 -10.50 10.52
C ASP A 35 14.53 -10.37 11.62
N GLY A 36 14.28 -11.48 12.33
CA GLY A 36 13.50 -11.51 13.56
C GLY A 36 12.10 -10.91 13.42
N SER A 37 11.77 -9.94 14.28
CA SER A 37 10.46 -9.28 14.32
C SER A 37 10.26 -8.24 13.21
N GLN A 38 11.14 -8.15 12.22
CA GLN A 38 10.93 -7.33 11.02
C GLN A 38 10.37 -8.17 9.87
N ALA A 39 10.37 -9.51 9.98
CA ALA A 39 9.81 -10.38 8.96
C ALA A 39 8.28 -10.27 8.92
N LEU A 40 7.75 -9.85 7.78
CA LEU A 40 6.31 -9.89 7.51
C LEU A 40 6.03 -11.10 6.61
N THR A 41 5.27 -12.06 7.13
CA THR A 41 4.70 -13.15 6.32
C THR A 41 3.30 -12.76 5.85
N PRO A 42 2.80 -13.34 4.74
CA PRO A 42 1.45 -13.06 4.25
C PRO A 42 0.37 -13.22 5.33
N GLU A 43 0.46 -14.26 6.17
CA GLU A 43 -0.54 -14.57 7.20
C GLU A 43 -0.60 -13.54 8.33
N ASN A 44 0.42 -12.70 8.46
CA ASN A 44 0.46 -11.62 9.46
C ASN A 44 -0.07 -10.29 8.93
N ILE A 45 -0.48 -10.23 7.65
CA ILE A 45 -1.12 -9.06 7.05
C ILE A 45 -2.57 -8.96 7.54
N ASP A 46 -2.97 -7.77 7.98
CA ASP A 46 -4.39 -7.46 8.14
C ASP A 46 -4.96 -6.95 6.81
N ALA A 47 -5.62 -7.85 6.09
CA ALA A 47 -6.21 -7.62 4.77
C ALA A 47 -7.15 -6.40 4.71
N HIS A 48 -7.78 -6.01 5.83
CA HIS A 48 -8.74 -4.91 5.86
C HIS A 48 -8.09 -3.53 5.69
N HIS A 49 -6.77 -3.41 5.87
CA HIS A 49 -6.08 -2.17 5.56
C HIS A 49 -6.08 -1.84 4.07
N CYS A 50 -6.36 -2.83 3.21
CA CYS A 50 -6.11 -2.78 1.78
C CYS A 50 -7.40 -2.97 1.01
N THR A 51 -7.59 -2.19 -0.05
CA THR A 51 -8.52 -2.56 -1.14
C THR A 51 -7.81 -3.43 -2.17
N HIS A 52 -6.52 -3.14 -2.40
CA HIS A 52 -5.66 -3.80 -3.37
C HIS A 52 -4.40 -4.25 -2.62
N LEU A 53 -4.10 -5.55 -2.62
CA LEU A 53 -2.88 -6.10 -2.04
C LEU A 53 -1.93 -6.47 -3.18
N VAL A 54 -0.77 -5.82 -3.22
CA VAL A 54 0.17 -5.90 -4.33
C VAL A 54 1.35 -6.79 -3.96
N LEU A 55 1.60 -7.83 -4.75
CA LEU A 55 2.83 -8.61 -4.67
C LEU A 55 3.92 -7.92 -5.49
N ALA A 56 4.94 -7.39 -4.82
CA ALA A 56 6.12 -6.77 -5.42
C ALA A 56 7.35 -7.71 -5.28
N TYR A 57 7.95 -8.23 -6.36
CA TYR A 57 7.63 -8.01 -7.78
C TYR A 57 7.74 -9.30 -8.59
N ALA A 58 6.95 -9.42 -9.65
CA ALA A 58 7.32 -10.26 -10.78
C ALA A 58 8.31 -9.52 -11.69
N THR A 59 9.03 -10.30 -12.50
CA THR A 59 9.98 -9.81 -13.50
C THR A 59 9.61 -10.33 -14.89
N ILE A 60 10.35 -9.91 -15.90
CA ILE A 60 10.20 -10.38 -17.28
C ILE A 60 11.23 -11.48 -17.52
N ASP A 61 10.84 -12.55 -18.20
CA ASP A 61 11.77 -13.61 -18.57
C ASP A 61 12.81 -13.16 -19.59
N ASP A 62 13.91 -13.92 -19.70
CA ASP A 62 15.06 -13.56 -20.54
C ASP A 62 14.70 -13.55 -22.03
N THR A 63 13.54 -14.12 -22.40
CA THR A 63 13.02 -14.07 -23.77
C THR A 63 12.26 -12.77 -24.07
N GLY A 64 11.94 -11.98 -23.05
CA GLY A 64 11.14 -10.76 -23.16
C GLY A 64 9.68 -11.03 -23.48
N LYS A 65 9.16 -12.23 -23.21
CA LYS A 65 7.80 -12.63 -23.64
C LYS A 65 6.85 -12.94 -22.50
N ARG A 66 7.35 -13.27 -21.31
CA ARG A 66 6.51 -13.75 -20.22
C ARG A 66 6.84 -13.04 -18.91
N VAL A 67 5.80 -12.81 -18.13
CA VAL A 67 5.92 -12.52 -16.70
C VAL A 67 6.42 -13.78 -16.00
N LYS A 68 7.35 -13.63 -15.07
CA LYS A 68 7.84 -14.72 -14.20
C LYS A 68 8.02 -14.23 -12.78
N PHE A 69 7.81 -15.12 -11.82
CA PHE A 69 8.30 -14.90 -10.47
C PHE A 69 9.79 -15.19 -10.39
N PRO A 70 10.53 -14.54 -9.49
CA PRO A 70 11.78 -15.08 -8.97
C PRO A 70 11.55 -16.48 -8.39
N ASP A 71 12.46 -17.43 -8.66
CA ASP A 71 12.35 -18.84 -8.21
C ASP A 71 12.09 -18.97 -6.71
N SER A 72 12.63 -18.05 -5.90
CA SER A 72 12.43 -18.05 -4.46
C SER A 72 10.96 -17.89 -4.06
N TYR A 73 10.14 -17.21 -4.86
CA TYR A 73 8.74 -16.94 -4.54
C TYR A 73 7.87 -18.16 -4.84
N GLU A 74 8.14 -18.86 -5.93
CA GLU A 74 7.49 -20.13 -6.27
C GLU A 74 7.77 -21.18 -5.19
N ASN A 75 9.04 -21.28 -4.75
CA ASN A 75 9.42 -22.19 -3.67
C ASN A 75 8.73 -21.88 -2.33
N MET A 76 8.31 -20.63 -2.13
CA MET A 76 7.59 -20.19 -0.94
C MET A 76 6.07 -20.21 -1.10
N HIS A 77 5.56 -20.51 -2.29
CA HIS A 77 4.13 -20.41 -2.65
C HIS A 77 3.54 -19.05 -2.23
N LEU A 78 4.28 -17.97 -2.47
CA LEU A 78 3.86 -16.62 -2.04
C LEU A 78 2.52 -16.19 -2.65
N PRO A 79 2.25 -16.36 -3.97
CA PRO A 79 0.98 -15.97 -4.55
C PRO A 79 -0.20 -16.66 -3.86
N GLU A 80 -0.14 -17.98 -3.67
CA GLU A 80 -1.20 -18.75 -3.04
C GLU A 80 -1.43 -18.31 -1.59
N ARG A 81 -0.36 -18.15 -0.81
CA ARG A 81 -0.44 -17.70 0.59
C ARG A 81 -0.97 -16.27 0.73
N MET A 82 -0.74 -15.42 -0.27
CA MET A 82 -1.34 -14.09 -0.29
C MET A 82 -2.81 -14.14 -0.68
N ASN A 83 -3.19 -14.99 -1.64
CA ASN A 83 -4.60 -15.19 -2.02
C ASN A 83 -5.45 -15.76 -0.86
N ASP A 84 -4.86 -16.57 0.02
CA ASP A 84 -5.51 -17.06 1.25
C ASP A 84 -5.99 -15.92 2.17
N LEU A 85 -5.47 -14.70 2.04
CA LEU A 85 -5.97 -13.53 2.78
C LEU A 85 -7.42 -13.16 2.41
N ARG A 86 -7.95 -13.67 1.30
CA ARG A 86 -9.37 -13.54 0.95
C ARG A 86 -10.29 -14.28 1.91
N ASP A 87 -9.78 -15.22 2.72
CA ASP A 87 -10.54 -15.79 3.85
C ASP A 87 -10.89 -14.74 4.90
N HIS A 88 -10.13 -13.65 4.95
CA HIS A 88 -10.35 -12.51 5.83
C HIS A 88 -11.02 -11.34 5.12
N LYS A 89 -10.87 -11.16 3.81
CA LYS A 89 -11.53 -10.08 3.06
C LYS A 89 -11.84 -10.58 1.65
N ASP A 90 -13.08 -10.98 1.42
CA ASP A 90 -13.47 -11.68 0.19
C ASP A 90 -13.37 -10.78 -1.06
N ASP A 91 -13.54 -9.47 -0.88
CA ASP A 91 -13.40 -8.42 -1.89
C ASP A 91 -11.98 -7.83 -1.97
N LEU A 92 -10.96 -8.52 -1.44
CA LEU A 92 -9.57 -8.08 -1.59
C LEU A 92 -9.08 -8.31 -3.02
N ASN A 93 -8.77 -7.22 -3.72
CA ASN A 93 -8.19 -7.27 -5.06
C ASN A 93 -6.69 -7.63 -4.98
N MET A 94 -6.31 -8.74 -5.57
CA MET A 94 -4.92 -9.21 -5.59
C MET A 94 -4.21 -8.69 -6.83
N VAL A 95 -3.16 -7.87 -6.67
CA VAL A 95 -2.46 -7.23 -7.78
C VAL A 95 -1.04 -7.78 -7.89
N LEU A 96 -0.60 -8.09 -9.10
CA LEU A 96 0.79 -8.38 -9.37
C LEU A 96 1.52 -7.14 -9.89
N SER A 97 2.57 -6.68 -9.21
CA SER A 97 3.42 -5.62 -9.75
C SER A 97 4.59 -6.21 -10.52
N VAL A 98 4.79 -5.75 -11.76
CA VAL A 98 5.87 -6.19 -12.64
C VAL A 98 6.91 -5.07 -12.78
N GLY A 99 8.16 -5.37 -12.43
CA GLY A 99 9.29 -4.46 -12.59
C GLY A 99 9.92 -4.00 -11.28
N GLY A 100 9.85 -2.70 -11.01
CA GLY A 100 10.52 -2.07 -9.88
C GLY A 100 11.96 -1.64 -10.19
N TRP A 101 12.60 -0.98 -9.21
CA TRP A 101 13.92 -0.34 -9.38
C TRP A 101 15.02 -1.31 -9.83
N MET A 102 15.01 -2.54 -9.30
CA MET A 102 16.05 -3.54 -9.57
C MET A 102 15.98 -4.16 -10.97
N MET A 103 14.86 -4.01 -11.69
CA MET A 103 14.73 -4.49 -13.06
C MET A 103 15.25 -3.44 -14.05
N ASP A 104 16.11 -3.85 -14.97
CA ASP A 104 16.64 -2.96 -16.00
C ASP A 104 15.58 -2.62 -17.06
N SER A 105 15.68 -1.42 -17.64
CA SER A 105 14.79 -0.97 -18.70
C SER A 105 14.99 -1.73 -20.01
N GLU A 106 16.12 -2.43 -20.21
CA GLU A 106 16.35 -3.26 -21.39
C GLU A 106 15.25 -4.34 -21.55
N ALA A 107 14.80 -4.95 -20.45
CA ALA A 107 13.74 -5.96 -20.49
C ALA A 107 12.42 -5.39 -21.04
N TRP A 108 12.06 -4.17 -20.60
CA TRP A 108 10.91 -3.44 -21.14
C TRP A 108 11.11 -3.05 -22.60
N THR A 109 12.25 -2.44 -22.95
CA THR A 109 12.56 -2.04 -24.33
C THR A 109 12.49 -3.24 -25.28
N ASN A 110 12.87 -4.44 -24.84
CA ASN A 110 12.76 -5.65 -25.64
C ASN A 110 11.29 -6.04 -25.96
N ILE A 111 10.36 -5.84 -25.02
CA ILE A 111 8.91 -6.02 -25.27
C ILE A 111 8.42 -5.00 -26.31
N MET A 112 8.89 -3.76 -26.20
CA MET A 112 8.45 -2.64 -27.04
C MET A 112 8.98 -2.68 -28.50
N ARG A 113 9.80 -3.68 -28.86
CA ARG A 113 10.46 -3.75 -30.18
C ARG A 113 9.48 -3.80 -31.35
N THR A 114 8.44 -4.63 -31.25
CA THR A 114 7.43 -4.76 -32.31
C THR A 114 6.03 -4.94 -31.73
N THR A 115 5.02 -4.72 -32.57
CA THR A 115 3.62 -5.03 -32.25
C THR A 115 3.44 -6.48 -31.80
N GLU A 116 4.10 -7.41 -32.49
CA GLU A 116 3.98 -8.84 -32.21
C GLU A 116 4.58 -9.20 -30.84
N THR A 117 5.67 -8.56 -30.42
CA THR A 117 6.25 -8.79 -29.09
C THR A 117 5.39 -8.19 -27.98
N MET A 118 4.81 -7.01 -28.22
CA MET A 118 3.84 -6.40 -27.30
C MET A 118 2.60 -7.30 -27.12
N ASP A 119 1.96 -7.71 -28.22
CA ASP A 119 0.74 -8.54 -28.17
C ASP A 119 1.01 -9.92 -27.55
N ALA A 120 2.19 -10.51 -27.84
CA ALA A 120 2.59 -11.77 -27.23
C ALA A 120 2.73 -11.62 -25.71
N PHE A 121 3.40 -10.56 -25.24
CA PHE A 121 3.58 -10.31 -23.82
C PHE A 121 2.23 -10.07 -23.11
N VAL A 122 1.35 -9.25 -23.68
CA VAL A 122 0.01 -8.98 -23.13
C VAL A 122 -0.77 -10.29 -22.92
N ARG A 123 -0.82 -11.14 -23.95
CA ARG A 123 -1.54 -12.42 -23.88
C ARG A 123 -0.97 -13.34 -22.81
N GLU A 124 0.36 -13.48 -22.73
CA GLU A 124 1.00 -14.33 -21.73
C GLU A 124 0.84 -13.76 -20.31
N ALA A 125 0.89 -12.44 -20.14
CA ALA A 125 0.67 -11.78 -18.85
C ALA A 125 -0.75 -12.03 -18.31
N ILE A 126 -1.79 -11.89 -19.15
CA ILE A 126 -3.18 -12.15 -18.73
C ILE A 126 -3.36 -13.61 -18.31
N VAL A 127 -2.84 -14.56 -19.09
CA VAL A 127 -2.86 -15.98 -18.73
C VAL A 127 -2.15 -16.23 -17.40
N PHE A 128 -0.99 -15.60 -17.18
CA PHE A 128 -0.22 -15.73 -15.95
C PHE A 128 -0.98 -15.18 -14.73
N LEU A 129 -1.61 -14.01 -14.85
CA LEU A 129 -2.42 -13.40 -13.80
C LEU A 129 -3.57 -14.31 -13.40
N ARG A 130 -4.34 -14.82 -14.38
CA ARG A 130 -5.46 -15.72 -14.12
C ARG A 130 -5.02 -17.07 -13.54
N PHE A 131 -3.90 -17.63 -14.01
CA PHE A 131 -3.36 -18.88 -13.49
C PHE A 131 -3.00 -18.78 -11.99
N HIS A 132 -2.48 -17.64 -11.55
CA HIS A 132 -2.13 -17.39 -10.15
C HIS A 132 -3.22 -16.64 -9.37
N ASP A 133 -4.44 -16.54 -9.90
CA ASP A 133 -5.61 -15.95 -9.22
C ASP A 133 -5.40 -14.48 -8.80
N PHE A 134 -4.73 -13.70 -9.65
CA PHE A 134 -4.63 -12.24 -9.54
C PHE A 134 -5.83 -11.54 -10.21
N ASP A 135 -6.26 -10.44 -9.59
CA ASP A 135 -7.34 -9.56 -10.01
C ASP A 135 -6.83 -8.27 -10.67
N GLY A 136 -5.52 -8.15 -10.86
CA GLY A 136 -4.94 -6.95 -11.43
C GLY A 136 -3.44 -7.01 -11.67
N ILE A 137 -2.97 -6.02 -12.42
CA ILE A 137 -1.56 -5.80 -12.71
C ILE A 137 -1.19 -4.33 -12.50
N ASP A 138 -0.01 -4.12 -11.94
CA ASP A 138 0.66 -2.83 -11.82
C ASP A 138 1.97 -2.90 -12.62
N LEU A 139 2.15 -2.00 -13.59
CA LEU A 139 3.42 -1.92 -14.31
C LEU A 139 4.29 -0.85 -13.67
N ASP A 140 5.43 -1.28 -13.12
CA ASP A 140 6.41 -0.42 -12.45
C ASP A 140 7.69 -0.33 -13.30
N TRP A 141 7.55 0.18 -14.52
CA TRP A 141 8.70 0.48 -15.37
C TRP A 141 9.37 1.75 -14.86
N GLN A 142 10.58 1.59 -14.30
CA GLN A 142 11.44 2.68 -13.88
C GLN A 142 12.66 2.82 -14.79
N TYR A 143 12.60 3.52 -15.92
CA TYR A 143 11.47 4.25 -16.48
C TYR A 143 11.59 4.37 -18.01
N PRO A 144 10.47 4.50 -18.76
CA PRO A 144 10.53 4.71 -20.22
C PRO A 144 11.43 5.89 -20.57
N ALA A 145 12.21 5.76 -21.66
CA ALA A 145 13.19 6.73 -22.16
C ALA A 145 14.43 7.00 -21.30
N PHE A 146 14.66 6.22 -20.25
CA PHE A 146 15.79 6.40 -19.33
C PHE A 146 16.33 5.06 -18.84
N ARG A 147 17.44 5.10 -18.08
CA ARG A 147 18.11 3.90 -17.55
C ARG A 147 18.36 2.85 -18.66
N GLY A 148 18.84 3.31 -19.81
CA GLY A 148 19.10 2.46 -20.98
C GLY A 148 17.93 2.33 -21.98
N SER A 149 16.72 2.77 -21.62
CA SER A 149 15.59 2.88 -22.55
C SER A 149 15.72 4.08 -23.50
N THR A 150 15.23 3.94 -24.72
CA THR A 150 15.34 4.95 -25.78
C THR A 150 14.16 5.93 -25.75
N HIS A 151 14.33 7.14 -26.31
CA HIS A 151 13.23 8.11 -26.37
C HIS A 151 12.02 7.59 -27.19
N GLU A 152 12.24 6.71 -28.17
CA GLU A 152 11.15 6.06 -28.91
C GLU A 152 10.25 5.20 -28.02
N ASP A 153 10.78 4.69 -26.92
CA ASP A 153 10.02 3.85 -25.99
C ASP A 153 8.91 4.62 -25.28
N GLN A 154 8.97 5.97 -25.22
CA GLN A 154 7.86 6.78 -24.73
C GLN A 154 6.58 6.53 -25.54
N ALA A 155 6.67 6.62 -26.87
CA ALA A 155 5.52 6.43 -27.75
C ALA A 155 5.06 4.97 -27.77
N LYS A 156 6.01 4.03 -27.73
CA LYS A 156 5.71 2.59 -27.70
C LYS A 156 5.07 2.17 -26.37
N PHE A 157 5.45 2.78 -25.25
CA PHE A 157 4.90 2.44 -23.94
C PHE A 157 3.40 2.71 -23.86
N VAL A 158 2.93 3.83 -24.43
CA VAL A 158 1.49 4.12 -24.47
C VAL A 158 0.73 3.21 -25.44
N GLU A 159 1.32 2.88 -26.59
CA GLU A 159 0.75 1.86 -27.49
C GLU A 159 0.66 0.49 -26.82
N PHE A 160 1.67 0.12 -26.03
CA PHE A 160 1.65 -1.10 -25.23
C PHE A 160 0.54 -1.08 -24.18
N CYS A 161 0.30 0.04 -23.49
CA CYS A 161 -0.79 0.16 -22.53
C CYS A 161 -2.17 0.06 -23.21
N GLU A 162 -2.36 0.66 -24.39
CA GLU A 162 -3.58 0.52 -25.20
C GLU A 162 -3.83 -0.96 -25.56
N ARG A 163 -2.77 -1.69 -25.95
CA ARG A 163 -2.84 -3.13 -26.22
C ARG A 163 -3.14 -3.94 -24.97
N PHE A 164 -2.55 -3.58 -23.84
CA PHE A 164 -2.78 -4.27 -22.57
C PHE A 164 -4.23 -4.11 -22.13
N ARG A 165 -4.78 -2.88 -22.18
CA ARG A 165 -6.20 -2.62 -21.93
C ARG A 165 -7.08 -3.43 -22.88
N HIS A 166 -6.80 -3.40 -24.18
CA HIS A 166 -7.55 -4.19 -25.15
C HIS A 166 -7.52 -5.69 -24.84
N GLY A 167 -6.35 -6.22 -24.45
CA GLY A 167 -6.19 -7.61 -24.05
C GLY A 167 -7.05 -7.97 -22.84
N ILE A 168 -7.07 -7.13 -21.82
CA ILE A 168 -7.91 -7.31 -20.62
C ILE A 168 -9.41 -7.32 -21.01
N GLU A 169 -9.83 -6.38 -21.85
CA GLU A 169 -11.23 -6.27 -22.30
C GLU A 169 -11.69 -7.42 -23.21
N THR A 170 -10.74 -8.14 -23.82
CA THR A 170 -11.00 -9.22 -24.79
C THR A 170 -10.48 -10.58 -24.33
N GLU A 171 -10.20 -10.74 -23.03
CA GLU A 171 -9.74 -12.01 -22.48
C GLU A 171 -10.77 -13.14 -22.72
N SER A 172 -10.28 -14.34 -23.03
CA SER A 172 -11.14 -15.46 -23.46
C SER A 172 -11.96 -16.08 -22.33
N GLU A 173 -11.41 -16.06 -21.11
CA GLU A 173 -12.00 -16.65 -19.91
C GLU A 173 -11.99 -15.63 -18.77
N PRO A 174 -12.83 -14.59 -18.84
CA PRO A 174 -12.86 -13.57 -17.81
C PRO A 174 -13.38 -14.13 -16.49
N ASP A 175 -12.78 -13.68 -15.40
CA ASP A 175 -13.28 -14.01 -14.06
C ASP A 175 -14.66 -13.38 -13.85
N SER A 176 -15.57 -14.13 -13.23
CA SER A 176 -16.95 -13.69 -13.03
C SER A 176 -17.12 -12.62 -11.95
N LYS A 177 -16.15 -12.49 -11.04
CA LYS A 177 -16.12 -11.54 -9.93
C LYS A 177 -15.25 -10.33 -10.25
N TRP A 178 -14.09 -10.55 -10.88
CA TRP A 178 -13.09 -9.50 -11.06
C TRP A 178 -12.70 -9.24 -12.52
N HIS A 179 -12.95 -8.00 -12.95
CA HIS A 179 -12.22 -7.44 -14.09
C HIS A 179 -10.79 -7.11 -13.65
N LEU A 180 -9.78 -7.45 -14.47
CA LEU A 180 -8.38 -7.15 -14.13
C LEU A 180 -8.19 -5.64 -13.99
N SER A 181 -7.84 -5.16 -12.80
CA SER A 181 -7.43 -3.77 -12.61
C SER A 181 -6.06 -3.55 -13.26
N PHE A 182 -5.90 -2.47 -14.00
CA PHE A 182 -4.65 -2.12 -14.67
C PHE A 182 -4.15 -0.76 -14.20
N SER A 183 -3.01 -0.75 -13.51
CA SER A 183 -2.42 0.45 -12.94
C SER A 183 -0.95 0.64 -13.35
N LEU A 184 -0.46 1.87 -13.22
CA LEU A 184 0.93 2.22 -13.48
C LEU A 184 1.57 2.86 -12.25
N SER A 185 2.75 2.39 -11.89
CA SER A 185 3.60 3.00 -10.88
C SER A 185 4.61 3.94 -11.54
N VAL A 186 4.52 5.23 -11.24
CA VAL A 186 5.16 6.29 -12.04
C VAL A 186 5.88 7.30 -11.16
N ASP A 187 6.96 7.86 -11.70
CA ASP A 187 7.60 9.05 -11.13
C ASP A 187 6.82 10.30 -11.57
N PRO A 188 6.25 11.05 -10.62
CA PRO A 188 5.35 12.14 -10.95
C PRO A 188 6.06 13.44 -11.36
N SER A 189 7.40 13.52 -11.26
CA SER A 189 8.15 14.76 -11.51
C SER A 189 7.94 15.27 -12.94
N ALA A 190 7.91 16.60 -13.11
CA ALA A 190 7.67 17.23 -14.41
C ALA A 190 8.66 16.76 -15.49
N HIS A 191 9.93 16.56 -15.12
CA HIS A 191 10.95 16.04 -16.01
C HIS A 191 10.61 14.63 -16.49
N ARG A 192 10.14 13.75 -15.60
CA ARG A 192 9.71 12.41 -15.95
C ARG A 192 8.49 12.37 -16.84
N VAL A 193 7.47 13.13 -16.45
CA VAL A 193 6.23 13.24 -17.21
C VAL A 193 6.50 13.66 -18.64
N LEU A 194 7.33 14.68 -18.86
CA LEU A 194 7.63 15.21 -20.19
C LEU A 194 8.23 14.16 -21.13
N TYR A 195 9.12 13.31 -20.63
CA TYR A 195 9.92 12.40 -21.46
C TYR A 195 9.44 10.95 -21.46
N SER A 196 8.62 10.54 -20.50
CA SER A 196 8.23 9.13 -20.31
C SER A 196 6.75 8.85 -20.54
N TYR A 197 5.85 9.83 -20.37
CA TYR A 197 4.42 9.54 -20.25
C TYR A 197 3.55 10.42 -21.14
N ASP A 198 2.83 9.81 -22.09
CA ASP A 198 1.69 10.47 -22.75
C ASP A 198 0.44 10.36 -21.85
N LEU A 199 0.37 11.23 -20.85
CA LEU A 199 -0.69 11.16 -19.82
C LEU A 199 -2.11 11.23 -20.41
N LYS A 200 -2.30 11.97 -21.50
CA LYS A 200 -3.61 12.13 -22.13
C LYS A 200 -4.13 10.84 -22.74
N ARG A 201 -3.26 10.03 -23.33
CA ARG A 201 -3.60 8.71 -23.84
C ARG A 201 -3.63 7.69 -22.71
N LEU A 202 -2.59 7.62 -21.88
CA LEU A 202 -2.48 6.66 -20.79
C LEU A 202 -3.66 6.70 -19.82
N ALA A 203 -4.18 7.89 -19.46
CA ALA A 203 -5.32 8.03 -18.55
C ALA A 203 -6.63 7.39 -19.04
N LYS A 204 -6.72 7.04 -20.34
CA LYS A 204 -7.86 6.31 -20.90
C LYS A 204 -7.69 4.80 -20.77
N GLU A 205 -6.45 4.34 -20.65
CA GLU A 205 -6.11 2.92 -20.71
C GLU A 205 -5.92 2.31 -19.32
N VAL A 206 -5.59 3.12 -18.31
CA VAL A 206 -5.32 2.63 -16.95
C VAL A 206 -6.45 3.03 -16.01
N ASP A 207 -6.71 2.19 -15.02
CA ASP A 207 -7.71 2.45 -13.98
C ASP A 207 -7.22 3.55 -13.03
N PHE A 208 -5.92 3.56 -12.70
CA PHE A 208 -5.29 4.60 -11.88
C PHE A 208 -3.75 4.60 -11.98
N PHE A 209 -3.14 5.70 -11.56
CA PHE A 209 -1.71 5.91 -11.46
C PHE A 209 -1.27 5.97 -10.00
N ASN A 210 -0.30 5.14 -9.64
CA ASN A 210 0.38 5.17 -8.35
C ASN A 210 1.57 6.13 -8.44
N LEU A 211 1.36 7.38 -8.01
CA LEU A 211 2.38 8.41 -8.05
C LEU A 211 3.40 8.18 -6.94
N LYS A 212 4.65 7.90 -7.28
CA LYS A 212 5.74 7.78 -6.31
C LYS A 212 6.14 9.17 -5.78
N THR A 213 5.30 9.74 -4.90
CA THR A 213 5.52 11.06 -4.27
C THR A 213 6.49 11.00 -3.08
N TYR A 214 7.51 10.16 -3.21
CA TYR A 214 8.63 9.95 -2.31
C TYR A 214 9.89 9.80 -3.16
N ASP A 215 11.06 9.91 -2.53
CA ASP A 215 12.34 10.03 -3.25
C ASP A 215 12.42 11.28 -4.14
N LEU A 216 11.68 12.32 -3.74
CA LEU A 216 11.72 13.62 -4.38
C LEU A 216 13.04 14.34 -4.09
N HIS A 217 13.62 14.05 -2.91
CA HIS A 217 14.94 14.50 -2.50
C HIS A 217 15.74 13.34 -1.90
N GLY A 218 17.04 13.29 -2.18
CA GLY A 218 17.92 12.23 -1.75
C GLY A 218 19.39 12.57 -1.96
N HIS A 219 20.26 11.60 -1.72
CA HIS A 219 21.71 11.78 -1.78
C HIS A 219 22.27 11.95 -3.21
N TRP A 220 21.40 11.94 -4.22
CA TRP A 220 21.68 12.16 -5.64
C TRP A 220 21.40 13.60 -6.09
N ASN A 221 20.85 14.47 -5.23
CA ASN A 221 20.61 15.88 -5.57
C ASN A 221 21.90 16.68 -5.71
N GLU A 222 21.86 17.69 -6.58
CA GLU A 222 22.93 18.67 -6.78
C GLU A 222 22.32 20.09 -6.71
N PRO A 223 22.73 20.96 -5.76
CA PRO A 223 23.73 20.71 -4.72
C PRO A 223 23.26 19.68 -3.68
N LEU A 224 24.20 18.87 -3.19
CA LEU A 224 23.91 17.85 -2.19
C LEU A 224 23.61 18.47 -0.82
N THR A 225 22.32 18.51 -0.46
CA THR A 225 21.81 19.02 0.80
C THR A 225 20.87 18.02 1.47
N ALA A 226 20.89 17.98 2.80
CA ALA A 226 20.06 17.07 3.59
C ALA A 226 18.62 17.59 3.63
N ASP A 227 17.75 16.97 2.85
CA ASP A 227 16.35 17.38 2.70
C ASP A 227 15.38 16.20 2.78
N HIS A 228 14.13 16.49 3.13
CA HIS A 228 13.10 15.48 3.32
C HIS A 228 12.67 14.88 1.98
N HIS A 229 12.65 13.56 1.85
CA HIS A 229 12.38 12.88 0.58
C HIS A 229 10.92 12.87 0.11
N SER A 230 9.96 13.21 0.97
CA SER A 230 8.52 13.26 0.65
C SER A 230 7.82 14.43 1.37
N PRO A 231 8.15 15.70 1.07
CA PRO A 231 7.48 16.83 1.71
C PRO A 231 6.01 16.91 1.28
N LEU A 232 5.10 17.25 2.20
CA LEU A 232 3.68 17.39 1.87
C LEU A 232 3.42 18.63 1.01
N VAL A 233 4.12 19.74 1.29
CA VAL A 233 4.02 21.01 0.59
C VAL A 233 5.43 21.51 0.26
N GLY A 234 5.57 22.20 -0.88
CA GLY A 234 6.80 22.87 -1.27
C GLY A 234 7.11 24.09 -0.39
N GLY A 235 8.35 24.57 -0.43
CA GLY A 235 8.75 25.82 0.21
C GLY A 235 8.13 27.06 -0.44
N ASP A 236 8.62 28.25 -0.06
CA ASP A 236 8.15 29.56 -0.54
C ASP A 236 7.98 29.61 -2.09
N GLU A 237 6.88 30.18 -2.57
CA GLU A 237 6.52 30.32 -4.00
C GLU A 237 7.59 31.06 -4.81
N LEU A 238 8.46 31.83 -4.13
CA LEU A 238 9.56 32.60 -4.72
C LEU A 238 10.85 31.78 -4.93
N SER A 239 10.90 30.51 -4.51
CA SER A 239 12.08 29.66 -4.69
C SER A 239 12.30 29.27 -6.16
N PRO A 240 13.54 29.37 -6.68
CA PRO A 240 13.87 28.94 -8.05
C PRO A 240 14.04 27.42 -8.21
N GLU A 241 14.04 26.65 -7.12
CA GLU A 241 14.19 25.18 -7.16
C GLU A 241 12.83 24.47 -7.43
N PRO A 242 12.83 23.28 -8.08
CA PRO A 242 11.62 22.49 -8.29
C PRO A 242 10.85 22.26 -6.99
N ARG A 243 9.54 22.52 -7.02
CA ARG A 243 8.64 22.43 -5.86
C ARG A 243 8.11 21.00 -5.66
N ASP A 244 8.97 20.01 -5.87
CA ASP A 244 8.58 18.60 -5.86
C ASP A 244 8.11 18.19 -4.45
N SER A 245 6.80 18.20 -4.29
CA SER A 245 6.10 17.87 -3.05
C SER A 245 4.78 17.18 -3.39
N VAL A 246 4.24 16.44 -2.43
CA VAL A 246 3.04 15.61 -2.63
C VAL A 246 1.88 16.44 -3.19
N ASN A 247 1.62 17.61 -2.62
CA ASN A 247 0.51 18.47 -3.02
C ASN A 247 0.70 19.09 -4.42
N GLU A 248 1.90 19.53 -4.74
CA GLU A 248 2.21 20.22 -5.99
C GLU A 248 2.17 19.22 -7.16
N LEU A 249 2.79 18.05 -6.98
CA LEU A 249 2.78 16.97 -7.97
C LEU A 249 1.36 16.46 -8.24
N ALA A 250 0.54 16.30 -7.20
CA ALA A 250 -0.86 15.92 -7.37
C ALA A 250 -1.65 16.96 -8.21
N LYS A 251 -1.43 18.25 -7.95
CA LYS A 251 -2.07 19.34 -8.72
C LYS A 251 -1.59 19.36 -10.16
N GLU A 252 -0.29 19.20 -10.39
CA GLU A 252 0.30 19.18 -11.72
C GLU A 252 -0.24 18.04 -12.58
N TRP A 253 -0.42 16.85 -12.00
CA TRP A 253 -1.05 15.72 -12.68
C TRP A 253 -2.51 15.99 -13.08
N VAL A 254 -3.30 16.58 -12.17
CA VAL A 254 -4.67 17.03 -12.49
C VAL A 254 -4.66 18.07 -13.60
N MET A 255 -3.78 19.08 -13.53
CA MET A 255 -3.64 20.12 -14.57
C MET A 255 -3.17 19.55 -15.91
N SER A 256 -2.46 18.42 -15.89
CA SER A 256 -2.01 17.70 -17.09
C SER A 256 -3.10 16.82 -17.71
N GLY A 257 -4.30 16.82 -17.14
CA GLY A 257 -5.49 16.18 -17.70
C GLY A 257 -5.81 14.79 -17.15
N VAL A 258 -5.09 14.34 -16.11
CA VAL A 258 -5.42 13.08 -15.43
C VAL A 258 -6.61 13.32 -14.48
N PRO A 259 -7.71 12.56 -14.60
CA PRO A 259 -8.82 12.63 -13.66
C PRO A 259 -8.36 12.44 -12.20
N ALA A 260 -8.83 13.30 -11.30
CA ALA A 260 -8.42 13.27 -9.89
C ALA A 260 -8.62 11.89 -9.22
N ASN A 261 -9.75 11.22 -9.53
CA ASN A 261 -10.08 9.89 -9.03
C ASN A 261 -9.17 8.77 -9.58
N GLN A 262 -8.34 9.02 -10.59
CA GLN A 262 -7.32 8.09 -11.08
C GLN A 262 -5.94 8.34 -10.44
N ILE A 263 -5.79 9.37 -9.59
CA ILE A 263 -4.51 9.71 -8.96
C ILE A 263 -4.43 9.07 -7.58
N VAL A 264 -3.52 8.11 -7.41
CA VAL A 264 -3.24 7.42 -6.15
C VAL A 264 -1.89 7.91 -5.62
N ILE A 265 -1.88 8.48 -4.41
CA ILE A 265 -0.69 9.10 -3.81
C ILE A 265 0.17 8.05 -3.10
N GLY A 266 1.42 7.91 -3.55
CA GLY A 266 2.40 7.01 -2.95
C GLY A 266 3.00 7.57 -1.67
N LEU A 267 2.96 6.78 -0.60
CA LEU A 267 3.53 7.07 0.71
C LEU A 267 4.61 6.06 1.06
N ALA A 268 5.80 6.56 1.42
CA ALA A 268 6.93 5.74 1.83
C ALA A 268 6.90 5.47 3.34
N PHE A 269 7.13 4.23 3.74
CA PHE A 269 7.25 3.78 5.14
C PHE A 269 8.72 3.60 5.54
N TYR A 270 9.59 4.41 4.95
CA TYR A 270 11.02 4.51 5.28
C TYR A 270 11.45 5.98 5.24
N GLY A 271 12.62 6.29 5.79
CA GLY A 271 13.27 7.58 5.66
C GLY A 271 14.53 7.53 4.81
N ARG A 272 14.94 8.67 4.25
CA ARG A 272 16.21 8.84 3.52
C ARG A 272 17.22 9.56 4.40
N GLY A 273 18.42 8.97 4.50
CA GLY A 273 19.52 9.49 5.30
C GLY A 273 20.59 10.22 4.50
N PHE A 274 21.24 11.17 5.16
CA PHE A 274 22.37 11.95 4.65
C PHE A 274 23.47 12.01 5.70
N LYS A 275 24.72 11.95 5.24
CA LYS A 275 25.87 12.34 6.05
C LYS A 275 26.13 13.83 5.91
N LEU A 276 25.95 14.60 6.98
CA LEU A 276 26.18 16.04 7.03
C LEU A 276 27.67 16.38 6.87
N LYS A 277 27.94 17.51 6.21
CA LYS A 277 29.30 18.06 6.12
C LYS A 277 29.82 18.59 7.45
N ASN A 278 28.92 19.05 8.31
CA ASN A 278 29.21 19.57 9.64
C ASN A 278 28.04 19.25 10.58
N ALA A 279 28.27 18.43 11.61
CA ALA A 279 27.25 18.05 12.58
C ALA A 279 26.62 19.25 13.33
N ASN A 280 27.34 20.38 13.44
CA ASN A 280 26.80 21.61 14.04
C ASN A 280 25.85 22.38 13.10
N GLN A 281 25.73 21.94 11.85
CA GLN A 281 24.81 22.49 10.85
C GLN A 281 23.83 21.40 10.44
N SER A 282 22.80 21.20 11.25
CA SER A 282 21.85 20.09 11.11
C SER A 282 20.41 20.55 10.81
N PHE A 283 20.27 21.74 10.21
CA PHE A 283 18.98 22.28 9.77
C PHE A 283 18.58 21.66 8.42
N PRO A 284 17.29 21.59 8.07
CA PRO A 284 16.85 21.15 6.75
C PRO A 284 17.50 21.98 5.63
N GLY A 285 18.07 21.32 4.63
CA GLY A 285 18.88 21.94 3.57
C GLY A 285 20.36 22.14 3.94
N ALA A 286 20.82 21.58 5.06
CA ALA A 286 22.24 21.62 5.42
C ALA A 286 23.12 20.87 4.39
N PRO A 287 24.34 21.35 4.10
CA PRO A 287 25.24 20.66 3.17
C PRO A 287 25.59 19.25 3.62
N ALA A 288 25.53 18.29 2.70
CA ALA A 288 25.84 16.89 2.95
C ALA A 288 27.05 16.40 2.12
N LEU A 289 27.59 15.25 2.50
CA LEU A 289 28.75 14.58 1.89
C LEU A 289 28.35 13.35 1.07
N GLY A 290 27.15 12.80 1.30
CA GLY A 290 26.68 11.58 0.66
C GLY A 290 25.47 10.99 1.38
N PRO A 291 25.11 9.74 1.05
CA PRO A 291 24.08 9.01 1.78
C PRO A 291 24.42 8.86 3.26
N GLY A 292 23.39 8.57 4.06
CA GLY A 292 23.51 8.22 5.47
C GLY A 292 24.16 6.86 5.69
N SER A 293 24.08 6.37 6.94
CA SER A 293 24.72 5.11 7.35
C SER A 293 24.15 3.87 6.64
N ASP A 294 22.94 3.98 6.09
CA ASP A 294 22.24 2.95 5.33
C ASP A 294 22.73 2.82 3.87
N GLY A 295 23.69 3.65 3.44
CA GLY A 295 24.18 3.65 2.07
C GLY A 295 23.15 4.16 1.06
N GLY A 296 22.06 4.76 1.53
CA GLY A 296 20.98 5.25 0.68
C GLY A 296 19.89 4.23 0.37
N GLU A 297 19.85 3.07 1.02
CA GLU A 297 18.80 2.04 0.84
C GLU A 297 17.42 2.47 1.39
N GLY A 298 17.40 3.36 2.39
CA GLY A 298 16.22 3.77 3.13
C GLY A 298 16.14 3.07 4.50
N ILE A 299 15.84 3.84 5.55
CA ILE A 299 15.70 3.33 6.91
C ILE A 299 14.22 3.04 7.19
N PRO A 300 13.80 1.78 7.41
CA PRO A 300 12.41 1.43 7.71
C PRO A 300 11.84 2.19 8.91
N VAL A 301 10.58 2.62 8.84
CA VAL A 301 9.91 3.34 9.94
C VAL A 301 9.88 2.51 11.22
N ASN A 302 9.73 1.18 11.13
CA ASN A 302 9.81 0.32 12.32
C ASN A 302 11.18 0.39 13.04
N LYS A 303 12.28 0.69 12.34
CA LYS A 303 13.59 0.96 12.99
C LYS A 303 13.64 2.38 13.55
N ILE A 304 13.13 3.36 12.80
CA ILE A 304 13.06 4.76 13.22
C ILE A 304 12.23 4.89 14.51
N CYS A 305 11.10 4.20 14.61
CA CYS A 305 10.25 4.27 15.79
C CYS A 305 10.95 3.74 17.05
N HIS A 306 11.79 2.70 16.92
CA HIS A 306 12.63 2.22 18.00
C HIS A 306 13.67 3.25 18.45
N LEU A 307 14.29 3.98 17.51
CA LEU A 307 15.23 5.06 17.81
C LEU A 307 14.55 6.19 18.59
N ILE A 308 13.38 6.65 18.11
CA ILE A 308 12.61 7.71 18.78
C ILE A 308 12.18 7.28 20.19
N ARG A 309 11.68 6.05 20.37
CA ARG A 309 11.36 5.49 21.70
C ARG A 309 12.59 5.34 22.59
N GLY A 310 13.76 5.12 21.98
CA GLY A 310 15.06 5.06 22.66
C GLY A 310 15.60 6.41 23.12
N GLY A 311 14.91 7.52 22.80
CA GLY A 311 15.26 8.87 23.25
C GLY A 311 15.89 9.76 22.19
N VAL A 312 15.95 9.33 20.92
CA VAL A 312 16.32 10.21 19.81
C VAL A 312 15.27 11.29 19.65
N GLU A 313 15.71 12.55 19.56
CA GLU A 313 14.83 13.71 19.39
C GLU A 313 14.22 13.72 17.99
N GLU A 314 12.91 13.52 17.92
CA GLU A 314 12.12 13.76 16.71
C GLU A 314 11.88 15.27 16.54
N LYS A 315 12.32 15.81 15.40
CA LYS A 315 12.12 17.20 15.01
C LYS A 315 11.10 17.28 13.88
N TYR A 316 10.54 18.47 13.67
CA TYR A 316 9.53 18.71 12.66
C TYR A 316 9.90 19.91 11.79
N ILE A 317 9.59 19.83 10.50
CA ILE A 317 9.78 20.90 9.50
C ILE A 317 8.39 21.50 9.23
N PRO A 318 7.98 22.59 9.91
CA PRO A 318 6.59 23.09 9.83
C PRO A 318 6.15 23.47 8.42
N GLU A 319 7.05 24.05 7.63
CA GLU A 319 6.80 24.51 6.26
C GLU A 319 6.63 23.35 5.27
N LYS A 320 7.25 22.18 5.53
CA LYS A 320 7.11 20.96 4.71
C LYS A 320 6.14 19.94 5.29
N ARG A 321 5.73 20.15 6.54
CA ARG A 321 4.81 19.32 7.34
C ARG A 321 5.24 17.86 7.52
N VAL A 322 6.54 17.67 7.76
CA VAL A 322 7.17 16.35 7.85
C VAL A 322 8.25 16.32 8.95
N PRO A 323 8.48 15.17 9.59
CA PRO A 323 9.48 15.04 10.63
C PRO A 323 10.88 14.73 10.07
N TYR A 324 11.87 14.88 10.93
CA TYR A 324 13.23 14.40 10.70
C TYR A 324 13.90 14.15 12.05
N TYR A 325 15.02 13.45 12.06
CA TYR A 325 15.89 13.38 13.23
C TYR A 325 17.34 13.59 12.85
N VAL A 326 18.18 13.87 13.86
CA VAL A 326 19.62 14.00 13.70
C VAL A 326 20.33 13.23 14.81
N ILE A 327 21.27 12.37 14.45
CA ILE A 327 22.19 11.71 15.37
C ILE A 327 23.60 12.02 14.89
N GLU A 328 24.37 12.78 15.67
CA GLU A 328 25.71 13.24 15.28
C GLU A 328 25.71 13.96 13.91
N ASP A 329 26.38 13.40 12.90
CA ASP A 329 26.41 13.91 11.52
C ASP A 329 25.41 13.19 10.59
N GLU A 330 24.54 12.33 11.12
CA GLU A 330 23.49 11.67 10.36
C GLU A 330 22.17 12.43 10.45
N TRP A 331 21.64 12.86 9.29
CA TRP A 331 20.34 13.52 9.16
C TRP A 331 19.39 12.60 8.40
N VAL A 332 18.19 12.36 8.92
CA VAL A 332 17.20 11.46 8.30
C VAL A 332 15.83 12.11 8.26
N GLY A 333 15.31 12.30 7.06
CA GLY A 333 13.93 12.72 6.80
C GLY A 333 13.05 11.49 6.57
N PHE A 334 11.91 11.41 7.24
CA PHE A 334 11.04 10.24 7.24
C PHE A 334 9.57 10.62 7.45
N ASP A 335 8.65 9.69 7.28
CA ASP A 335 7.24 9.90 7.60
C ASP A 335 6.82 9.26 8.93
N ASN A 336 6.02 9.98 9.71
CA ASN A 336 5.44 9.50 10.97
C ASN A 336 3.90 9.43 10.87
N PRO A 337 3.18 8.91 11.88
CA PRO A 337 1.72 8.81 11.84
C PRO A 337 1.02 10.17 11.65
N ARG A 338 1.65 11.29 12.05
CA ARG A 338 1.11 12.63 11.82
C ARG A 338 1.24 13.02 10.35
N SER A 339 2.43 12.99 9.76
CA SER A 339 2.66 13.43 8.37
C SER A 339 1.90 12.54 7.38
N ILE A 340 1.85 11.23 7.63
CA ILE A 340 1.06 10.27 6.85
C ILE A 340 -0.44 10.63 6.89
N ARG A 341 -0.97 10.93 8.09
CA ARG A 341 -2.38 11.33 8.21
C ARG A 341 -2.66 12.64 7.48
N GLU A 342 -1.76 13.61 7.55
CA GLU A 342 -1.91 14.88 6.84
C GLU A 342 -1.89 14.71 5.31
N LYS A 343 -1.05 13.80 4.79
CA LYS A 343 -1.05 13.40 3.37
C LYS A 343 -2.35 12.69 2.97
N ALA A 344 -2.86 11.79 3.82
CA ALA A 344 -4.15 11.15 3.59
C ALA A 344 -5.34 12.13 3.63
N MET A 345 -5.30 13.13 4.51
CA MET A 345 -6.28 14.22 4.50
C MET A 345 -6.22 15.05 3.21
N LEU A 346 -5.04 15.22 2.63
CA LEU A 346 -4.88 15.89 1.33
C LEU A 346 -5.58 15.08 0.22
N VAL A 347 -5.40 13.76 0.19
CA VAL A 347 -6.08 12.85 -0.76
C VAL A 347 -7.59 13.02 -0.67
N ALA A 348 -8.15 12.93 0.55
CA ALA A 348 -9.58 13.06 0.76
C ALA A 348 -10.12 14.45 0.40
N LYS A 349 -9.41 15.52 0.81
CA LYS A 349 -9.81 16.90 0.55
C LYS A 349 -9.84 17.26 -0.94
N ASN A 350 -8.94 16.68 -1.73
CA ASN A 350 -8.84 16.96 -3.17
C ASN A 350 -9.58 15.92 -4.02
N HIS A 351 -10.33 14.99 -3.41
CA HIS A 351 -11.05 13.92 -4.10
C HIS A 351 -10.15 13.11 -5.03
N LEU A 352 -8.92 12.83 -4.58
CA LEU A 352 -7.99 11.96 -5.29
C LEU A 352 -8.42 10.49 -5.17
N GLY A 353 -7.90 9.62 -6.03
CA GLY A 353 -8.27 8.21 -6.12
C GLY A 353 -7.92 7.38 -4.89
N GLY A 354 -6.84 7.72 -4.18
CA GLY A 354 -6.46 6.98 -2.98
C GLY A 354 -4.99 7.10 -2.57
N ILE A 355 -4.49 6.09 -1.87
CA ILE A 355 -3.11 5.97 -1.38
C ILE A 355 -2.49 4.64 -1.78
N ALA A 356 -1.25 4.69 -2.25
CA ALA A 356 -0.35 3.55 -2.41
C ALA A 356 0.69 3.56 -1.29
N MET A 357 0.90 2.42 -0.62
CA MET A 357 1.77 2.30 0.56
C MET A 357 3.00 1.48 0.23
N TRP A 358 4.18 2.08 0.35
CA TRP A 358 5.46 1.42 0.06
C TRP A 358 6.40 1.42 1.29
N THR A 359 6.66 0.31 1.97
CA THR A 359 5.95 -0.98 1.90
C THR A 359 5.47 -1.44 3.27
N MET A 360 4.50 -2.35 3.28
CA MET A 360 3.84 -2.83 4.50
C MET A 360 4.83 -3.34 5.56
N ASP A 361 5.86 -4.07 5.15
CA ASP A 361 6.86 -4.67 6.03
C ASP A 361 7.77 -3.65 6.74
N GLN A 362 7.72 -2.38 6.34
CA GLN A 362 8.47 -1.30 6.98
C GLN A 362 7.64 -0.52 8.01
N ASP A 363 6.33 -0.74 8.09
CA ASP A 363 5.48 -0.29 9.20
C ASP A 363 5.70 -1.19 10.44
N ASP A 364 5.27 -0.70 11.61
CA ASP A 364 5.30 -1.45 12.87
C ASP A 364 4.11 -2.42 12.97
N HIS A 365 4.14 -3.47 12.16
CA HIS A 365 3.11 -4.51 12.11
C HIS A 365 3.02 -5.39 13.37
N HIS A 366 4.08 -5.39 14.20
CA HIS A 366 4.10 -6.09 15.48
C HIS A 366 3.62 -5.23 16.66
N GLY A 367 3.57 -3.91 16.52
CA GLY A 367 3.17 -2.98 17.57
C GLY A 367 4.26 -2.82 18.63
N ALA A 368 5.53 -2.97 18.26
CA ALA A 368 6.66 -2.82 19.16
C ALA A 368 6.84 -1.36 19.64
N CYS A 369 6.31 -0.41 18.86
CA CYS A 369 6.32 1.01 19.13
C CYS A 369 4.97 1.56 19.61
N GLY A 370 3.97 0.69 19.83
CA GLY A 370 2.65 1.06 20.35
C GLY A 370 1.53 0.26 19.68
N GLU A 371 0.66 0.95 18.94
CA GLU A 371 -0.38 0.30 18.14
C GLU A 371 0.25 -0.40 16.92
N LYS A 372 -0.28 -1.57 16.55
CA LYS A 372 0.13 -2.27 15.32
C LYS A 372 -0.29 -1.44 14.09
N TRP A 373 0.52 -1.44 13.05
CA TRP A 373 0.24 -0.74 11.79
C TRP A 373 -0.03 0.77 11.94
N PRO A 374 0.80 1.50 12.72
CA PRO A 374 0.50 2.89 13.05
C PRO A 374 0.42 3.80 11.83
N LEU A 375 1.17 3.54 10.76
CA LEU A 375 1.08 4.34 9.53
C LEU A 375 -0.17 3.96 8.72
N MET A 376 -0.50 2.67 8.61
CA MET A 376 -1.75 2.26 7.91
C MET A 376 -3.01 2.79 8.62
N PHE A 377 -3.03 2.80 9.95
CA PHE A 377 -4.12 3.42 10.71
C PHE A 377 -4.18 4.93 10.52
N ALA A 378 -3.03 5.60 10.47
CA ALA A 378 -2.97 7.03 10.16
C ALA A 378 -3.58 7.35 8.79
N ILE A 379 -3.39 6.49 7.80
CA ILE A 379 -4.00 6.60 6.47
C ILE A 379 -5.52 6.50 6.56
N ILE A 380 -6.05 5.44 7.16
CA ILE A 380 -7.50 5.23 7.31
C ILE A 380 -8.15 6.43 8.02
N HIS A 381 -7.52 6.92 9.09
CA HIS A 381 -8.02 8.09 9.80
C HIS A 381 -7.93 9.40 9.00
N GLY A 382 -6.91 9.55 8.15
CA GLY A 382 -6.74 10.74 7.32
C GLY A 382 -7.71 10.77 6.14
N LEU A 383 -8.04 9.61 5.56
CA LEU A 383 -9.02 9.49 4.48
C LEU A 383 -10.45 9.80 4.94
N GLY A 384 -10.77 9.55 6.22
CA GLY A 384 -11.92 10.15 6.88
C GLY A 384 -12.64 9.23 7.88
N PRO A 385 -13.64 9.76 8.61
CA PRO A 385 -14.37 8.99 9.61
C PRO A 385 -15.07 7.74 9.07
N LEU A 386 -15.61 7.82 7.84
CA LEU A 386 -16.33 6.70 7.23
C LEU A 386 -15.38 5.56 6.87
N GLU A 387 -14.18 5.85 6.39
CA GLU A 387 -13.15 4.82 6.12
C GLU A 387 -12.80 4.04 7.39
N TYR A 388 -12.66 4.73 8.52
CA TYR A 388 -12.43 4.07 9.80
C TYR A 388 -13.61 3.18 10.23
N VAL A 389 -14.85 3.68 10.09
CA VAL A 389 -16.04 2.88 10.42
C VAL A 389 -16.13 1.66 9.51
N SER A 390 -15.89 1.81 8.20
CA SER A 390 -15.89 0.73 7.22
C SER A 390 -14.83 -0.31 7.54
N TYR A 391 -13.58 0.10 7.81
CA TYR A 391 -12.50 -0.79 8.22
C TYR A 391 -12.89 -1.63 9.44
N VAL A 392 -13.35 -0.97 10.51
CA VAL A 392 -13.68 -1.67 11.77
C VAL A 392 -14.90 -2.58 11.58
N SER A 393 -15.89 -2.14 10.81
CA SER A 393 -17.08 -2.91 10.47
C SER A 393 -16.74 -4.17 9.69
N ALA A 394 -16.02 -4.03 8.59
CA ALA A 394 -15.64 -5.13 7.72
C ALA A 394 -14.81 -6.16 8.48
N LYS A 395 -13.83 -5.70 9.28
CA LYS A 395 -13.00 -6.59 10.10
C LYS A 395 -13.79 -7.36 11.15
N HIS A 396 -14.77 -6.72 11.80
CA HIS A 396 -15.62 -7.38 12.77
C HIS A 396 -16.53 -8.43 12.11
N GLU A 397 -17.10 -8.09 10.95
CA GLU A 397 -17.98 -8.99 10.20
C GLU A 397 -17.21 -10.19 9.63
N SER A 398 -16.06 -9.95 9.00
CA SER A 398 -15.15 -10.98 8.53
C SER A 398 -14.77 -11.98 9.63
N LEU A 399 -14.40 -11.49 10.81
CA LEU A 399 -14.07 -12.37 11.94
C LEU A 399 -15.27 -13.22 12.35
N ARG A 400 -16.47 -12.64 12.36
CA ARG A 400 -17.72 -13.34 12.66
C ARG A 400 -17.98 -14.45 11.64
N GLU A 401 -17.85 -14.16 10.35
CA GLU A 401 -18.00 -15.13 9.27
C GLU A 401 -16.97 -16.25 9.34
N LEU A 402 -15.70 -15.92 9.62
CA LEU A 402 -14.64 -16.91 9.76
C LEU A 402 -14.91 -17.86 10.93
N ILE A 403 -15.37 -17.34 12.08
CA ILE A 403 -15.76 -18.16 13.24
C ILE A 403 -16.95 -19.06 12.87
N ASN A 404 -17.94 -18.55 12.14
CA ASN A 404 -19.08 -19.34 11.66
C ASN A 404 -18.63 -20.46 10.70
N LYS A 405 -17.75 -20.18 9.74
CA LYS A 405 -17.17 -21.20 8.84
C LYS A 405 -16.44 -22.28 9.64
N LYS A 406 -15.61 -21.87 10.61
CA LYS A 406 -14.90 -22.80 11.51
C LYS A 406 -15.86 -23.65 12.35
N LEU A 407 -16.98 -23.07 12.80
CA LEU A 407 -18.02 -23.78 13.54
C LEU A 407 -18.73 -24.81 12.66
N ILE A 408 -19.12 -24.45 11.43
CA ILE A 408 -19.74 -25.38 10.47
C ILE A 408 -18.80 -26.56 10.19
N TYR A 409 -17.52 -26.27 9.89
CA TYR A 409 -16.52 -27.30 9.66
C TYR A 409 -16.31 -28.19 10.89
N ALA A 410 -16.19 -27.60 12.09
CA ALA A 410 -16.00 -28.37 13.32
C ALA A 410 -17.20 -29.28 13.62
N ASN A 411 -18.43 -28.86 13.33
CA ASN A 411 -19.62 -29.70 13.46
C ASN A 411 -19.60 -30.86 12.47
N ALA A 412 -19.22 -30.63 11.21
CA ALA A 412 -19.10 -31.70 10.21
C ALA A 412 -18.04 -32.73 10.63
N GLN A 413 -16.88 -32.29 11.13
CA GLN A 413 -15.83 -33.18 11.62
C GLN A 413 -16.27 -33.95 12.87
N TYR A 414 -16.94 -33.29 13.82
CA TYR A 414 -17.52 -33.96 14.99
C TYR A 414 -18.48 -35.09 14.58
N ALA A 415 -19.42 -34.81 13.67
CA ALA A 415 -20.38 -35.79 13.18
C ALA A 415 -19.67 -37.00 12.54
N PHE A 416 -18.68 -36.74 11.67
CA PHE A 416 -17.89 -37.78 11.02
C PHE A 416 -17.20 -38.73 12.04
N TYR A 417 -16.48 -38.17 13.04
CA TYR A 417 -15.79 -39.00 14.02
C TYR A 417 -16.74 -39.68 15.01
N ALA A 418 -17.88 -39.05 15.33
CA ALA A 418 -18.91 -39.65 16.17
C ALA A 418 -19.55 -40.87 15.47
N GLU A 419 -19.85 -40.77 14.17
CA GLU A 419 -20.36 -41.87 13.35
C GLU A 419 -19.33 -42.99 13.16
N ALA A 420 -18.05 -42.64 13.07
CA ALA A 420 -16.95 -43.60 12.99
C ALA A 420 -16.61 -44.28 14.35
N PHE A 421 -17.36 -43.98 15.42
CA PHE A 421 -17.09 -44.44 16.80
C PHE A 421 -15.67 -44.07 17.31
N ASP A 422 -15.05 -43.04 16.73
CA ASP A 422 -13.78 -42.49 17.19
C ASP A 422 -14.03 -41.41 18.25
N HIS A 423 -14.36 -41.86 19.46
CA HIS A 423 -14.70 -40.99 20.58
C HIS A 423 -13.57 -40.03 20.98
N ARG A 424 -12.31 -40.39 20.70
CA ARG A 424 -11.17 -39.54 21.04
C ARG A 424 -11.15 -38.30 20.15
N ASN A 425 -11.26 -38.49 18.83
CA ASN A 425 -11.27 -37.37 17.89
C ASN A 425 -12.59 -36.60 17.94
N ALA A 426 -13.73 -37.26 18.14
CA ALA A 426 -15.00 -36.57 18.37
C ALA A 426 -14.92 -35.58 19.55
N LYS A 427 -14.33 -35.98 20.67
CA LYS A 427 -14.14 -35.08 21.83
C LYS A 427 -13.24 -33.88 21.55
N VAL A 428 -12.22 -34.02 20.68
CA VAL A 428 -11.38 -32.89 20.24
C VAL A 428 -12.22 -31.88 19.46
N TRP A 429 -13.07 -32.33 18.54
CA TRP A 429 -13.94 -31.45 17.77
C TRP A 429 -15.05 -30.82 18.60
N GLU A 430 -15.61 -31.54 19.57
CA GLU A 430 -16.57 -31.00 20.55
C GLU A 430 -15.97 -29.82 21.34
N GLN A 431 -14.72 -29.93 21.79
CA GLN A 431 -14.03 -28.82 22.46
C GLN A 431 -13.82 -27.61 21.53
N LYS A 432 -13.50 -27.85 20.26
CA LYS A 432 -13.38 -26.77 19.25
C LYS A 432 -14.73 -26.08 19.02
N ILE A 433 -15.82 -26.84 18.88
CA ILE A 433 -17.19 -26.32 18.77
C ILE A 433 -17.49 -25.39 19.95
N ALA A 434 -17.30 -25.88 21.19
CA ALA A 434 -17.54 -25.09 22.39
C ALA A 434 -16.72 -23.79 22.42
N THR A 435 -15.46 -23.85 21.95
CA THR A 435 -14.58 -22.68 21.85
C THR A 435 -15.13 -21.65 20.84
N TYR A 436 -15.48 -22.08 19.64
CA TYR A 436 -15.99 -21.19 18.60
C TYR A 436 -17.37 -20.61 18.95
N THR A 437 -18.27 -21.43 19.53
CA THR A 437 -19.57 -20.95 20.02
C THR A 437 -19.40 -19.88 21.09
N LYS A 438 -18.46 -20.06 22.02
CA LYS A 438 -18.15 -19.04 23.04
C LYS A 438 -17.61 -17.77 22.40
N GLN A 439 -16.68 -17.85 21.47
CA GLN A 439 -16.14 -16.68 20.77
C GLN A 439 -17.24 -15.87 20.08
N LEU A 440 -18.17 -16.55 19.38
CA LEU A 440 -19.29 -15.89 18.71
C LEU A 440 -20.23 -15.21 19.72
N ALA A 441 -20.53 -15.87 20.84
CA ALA A 441 -21.37 -15.31 21.90
C ALA A 441 -20.71 -14.09 22.57
N ASP A 442 -19.41 -14.15 22.83
CA ASP A 442 -18.65 -13.03 23.41
C ASP A 442 -18.64 -11.82 22.45
N MET A 443 -18.48 -12.05 21.14
CA MET A 443 -18.58 -11.00 20.12
C MET A 443 -19.96 -10.35 20.09
N GLN A 444 -21.04 -11.14 20.15
CA GLN A 444 -22.41 -10.63 20.18
C GLN A 444 -22.70 -9.84 21.46
N ALA A 445 -22.25 -10.32 22.62
CA ALA A 445 -22.43 -9.66 23.90
C ALA A 445 -21.73 -8.29 23.97
N GLN A 446 -20.59 -8.15 23.29
CA GLN A 446 -19.82 -6.90 23.26
C GLN A 446 -20.17 -5.98 22.09
N GLN A 447 -21.07 -6.41 21.19
CA GLN A 447 -21.33 -5.71 19.92
C GLN A 447 -21.79 -4.26 20.12
N SER A 448 -22.72 -4.00 21.05
CA SER A 448 -23.22 -2.64 21.32
C SER A 448 -22.15 -1.71 21.90
N VAL A 449 -21.33 -2.21 22.83
CA VAL A 449 -20.22 -1.46 23.44
C VAL A 449 -19.14 -1.17 22.41
N PHE A 450 -18.84 -2.14 21.54
CA PHE A 450 -17.90 -2.00 20.45
C PHE A 450 -18.36 -0.89 19.48
N TRP A 451 -19.60 -0.95 18.99
CA TRP A 451 -20.13 0.05 18.06
C TRP A 451 -20.19 1.46 18.66
N ALA A 452 -20.54 1.59 19.95
CA ALA A 452 -20.51 2.87 20.63
C ALA A 452 -19.09 3.48 20.66
N LYS A 453 -18.05 2.65 20.83
CA LYS A 453 -16.65 3.11 20.75
C LYS A 453 -16.26 3.52 19.33
N VAL A 454 -16.64 2.75 18.32
CA VAL A 454 -16.35 3.03 16.90
C VAL A 454 -17.02 4.33 16.47
N GLN A 455 -18.32 4.50 16.76
CA GLN A 455 -19.04 5.74 16.47
C GLN A 455 -18.45 6.93 17.23
N GLY A 456 -18.11 6.73 18.51
CA GLY A 456 -17.44 7.76 19.31
C GLY A 456 -16.09 8.19 18.72
N ALA A 457 -15.29 7.25 18.23
CA ALA A 457 -14.02 7.53 17.57
C ALA A 457 -14.23 8.22 16.22
N ALA A 458 -15.14 7.72 15.38
CA ALA A 458 -15.49 8.33 14.09
C ALA A 458 -15.97 9.78 14.24
N ASN A 459 -16.85 10.04 15.21
CA ASN A 459 -17.34 11.40 15.51
C ASN A 459 -16.22 12.37 15.92
N ARG A 460 -15.11 11.87 16.46
CA ARG A 460 -13.91 12.65 16.80
C ARG A 460 -12.89 12.73 15.65
N GLY A 461 -13.21 12.17 14.49
CA GLY A 461 -12.28 12.07 13.36
C GLY A 461 -11.23 10.96 13.50
N GLY A 462 -11.47 9.96 14.37
CA GLY A 462 -10.53 8.88 14.68
C GLY A 462 -9.78 9.08 15.99
N SER A 463 -8.64 8.39 16.14
CA SER A 463 -7.67 8.69 17.20
C SER A 463 -7.18 10.14 17.08
N PRO A 464 -6.82 10.85 18.17
CA PRO A 464 -6.24 12.18 18.09
C PRO A 464 -4.99 12.18 17.19
N MET A 465 -4.80 13.24 16.40
CA MET A 465 -3.57 13.38 15.63
C MET A 465 -2.38 13.52 16.60
N PRO A 466 -1.25 12.84 16.36
CA PRO A 466 -0.07 13.03 17.19
C PRO A 466 0.32 14.52 17.22
N PRO A 467 0.59 15.09 18.40
CA PRO A 467 0.94 16.50 18.53
C PRO A 467 2.32 16.78 17.90
N ILE A 468 2.52 17.99 17.37
CA ILE A 468 3.78 18.39 16.69
C ILE A 468 4.95 18.42 17.67
N ASP A 469 4.68 18.82 18.91
CA ASP A 469 5.67 19.09 19.95
C ASP A 469 5.99 17.86 20.83
N LYS A 470 5.54 16.66 20.44
CA LYS A 470 5.88 15.43 21.15
C LYS A 470 6.32 14.34 20.18
N PRO A 471 7.14 13.38 20.66
CA PRO A 471 7.47 12.20 19.88
C PRO A 471 6.22 11.46 19.39
N SER A 472 6.26 11.02 18.15
CA SER A 472 5.21 10.25 17.49
C SER A 472 5.01 8.88 18.11
N TRP A 473 6.10 8.29 18.62
CA TRP A 473 6.10 7.03 19.33
C TRP A 473 6.62 7.27 20.74
N THR A 474 5.71 7.28 21.72
CA THR A 474 6.03 7.48 23.14
C THR A 474 6.09 6.13 23.85
N MET A 475 6.93 6.05 24.90
CA MET A 475 7.15 4.82 25.66
C MET A 475 5.87 4.21 26.25
#